data_AF-A0A915KRX2-F1
#
_entry.id   AF-A0A915KRX2-F1
#
_cell.length_a   1.000
_cell.length_b   1.000
_cell.length_c   1.000
_cell.angle_alpha   90.00
_cell.angle_beta   90.00
_cell.angle_gamma   90.00
#
_symmetry.space_group_name_H-M   'P 1'
#
loop_
_entity.id
_entity.type
_entity.pdbx_description
1 polymer ?
#
loop_
_entity_poly.entity_id
_entity_poly.type
_entity_poly.pdbx_seq_one_letter_code
_entity_poly.pdbx_strand_id
1 'polypeptide(L)'
;MADCLADPTKYENLFPGLKESFKAEQYLKQMMSQQTPATAYAIIKPNSELNVLKELAEAEEAGTVRFDADGKLIGSTSTTSMRPTPIAAHVEETVAATVFFSLGTSYTEEPSLKKQSNEKGKEKNKENKG
;
A
#
# COMPACT_ATOMS: atom_id res chain seq x y z
N MET A 1 -25.30 -24.52 -32.57
CA MET A 1 -24.47 -23.57 -33.33
C MET A 1 -23.83 -22.65 -32.30
N ALA A 2 -22.56 -22.89 -31.99
CA ALA A 2 -21.77 -22.06 -31.06
C ALA A 2 -20.69 -21.26 -31.80
N ASP A 3 -20.79 -21.16 -33.13
CA ASP A 3 -19.83 -20.46 -33.99
C ASP A 3 -20.04 -18.93 -34.02
N CYS A 4 -20.94 -18.41 -33.18
CA CYS A 4 -21.17 -16.97 -33.01
C CYS A 4 -20.22 -16.32 -32.00
N LEU A 5 -19.36 -17.09 -31.34
CA LEU A 5 -18.43 -16.55 -30.34
C LEU A 5 -17.11 -16.19 -31.00
N ALA A 6 -17.03 -14.95 -31.51
CA ALA A 6 -15.77 -14.37 -31.96
C ALA A 6 -14.75 -14.34 -30.81
N ASP A 7 -13.49 -14.62 -31.13
CA ASP A 7 -12.38 -14.50 -30.17
C ASP A 7 -12.09 -13.02 -29.92
N PRO A 8 -12.30 -12.50 -28.70
CA PRO A 8 -12.18 -11.07 -28.42
C PRO A 8 -10.76 -10.54 -28.65
N THR A 9 -9.74 -11.41 -28.63
CA THR A 9 -8.34 -11.00 -28.87
C THR A 9 -8.04 -10.70 -30.34
N LYS A 10 -8.87 -11.21 -31.27
CA LYS A 10 -8.68 -11.07 -32.73
C LYS A 10 -9.34 -9.82 -33.32
N TYR A 11 -10.20 -9.15 -32.55
CA TYR A 11 -11.00 -8.03 -33.02
C TYR A 11 -10.87 -6.83 -32.08
N GLU A 12 -9.73 -6.13 -32.14
CA GLU A 12 -9.48 -4.95 -31.28
C GLU A 12 -10.54 -3.85 -31.40
N ASN A 13 -11.16 -3.68 -32.59
CA ASN A 13 -12.27 -2.76 -32.78
C ASN A 13 -13.45 -3.07 -31.83
N LEU A 14 -13.71 -4.36 -31.58
CA LEU A 14 -14.81 -4.79 -30.74
C LEU A 14 -14.45 -4.72 -29.25
N PHE A 15 -13.16 -4.78 -28.93
CA PHE A 15 -12.66 -4.84 -27.55
C PHE A 15 -11.44 -3.93 -27.37
N PRO A 16 -11.63 -2.60 -27.45
CA PRO A 16 -10.54 -1.65 -27.22
C PRO A 16 -10.02 -1.80 -25.79
N GLY A 17 -8.69 -1.79 -25.62
CA GLY A 17 -8.07 -1.87 -24.29
C GLY A 17 -7.97 -3.29 -23.71
N LEU A 18 -8.45 -4.32 -24.41
CA LEU A 18 -8.45 -5.71 -23.89
C LEU A 18 -7.02 -6.23 -23.64
N LYS A 19 -6.11 -6.00 -24.59
CA LYS A 19 -4.73 -6.50 -24.51
C LYS A 19 -3.98 -5.80 -23.38
N GLU A 20 -4.17 -4.48 -23.26
CA GLU A 20 -3.61 -3.66 -22.19
C GLU A 20 -4.13 -4.10 -20.82
N SER A 21 -5.42 -4.43 -20.74
CA SER A 21 -6.04 -4.96 -19.51
C SER A 21 -5.43 -6.29 -19.08
N PHE A 22 -5.16 -7.21 -20.02
CA PHE A 22 -4.49 -8.48 -19.70
C PHE A 22 -3.05 -8.29 -19.21
N LYS A 23 -2.33 -7.32 -19.77
CA LYS A 23 -0.99 -6.97 -19.26
C LYS A 23 -1.07 -6.36 -17.86
N ALA A 24 -2.01 -5.46 -17.63
CA ALA A 24 -2.24 -4.82 -16.33
C ALA A 24 -2.60 -5.83 -15.24
N GLU A 25 -3.43 -6.82 -15.55
CA GLU A 25 -3.74 -7.92 -14.63
C GLU A 25 -2.49 -8.70 -14.23
N GLN A 26 -1.65 -9.07 -15.21
CA GLN A 26 -0.39 -9.80 -14.94
C GLN A 26 0.57 -8.97 -14.10
N TYR A 27 0.68 -7.67 -14.38
CA TYR A 27 1.47 -6.74 -13.60
C TYR A 27 1.01 -6.63 -12.15
N LEU A 28 -0.30 -6.47 -11.92
CA LEU A 28 -0.87 -6.43 -10.57
C LEU A 28 -0.65 -7.73 -9.81
N LYS A 29 -0.86 -8.89 -10.44
CA LYS A 29 -0.60 -10.19 -9.81
C LYS A 29 0.84 -10.27 -9.30
N GLN A 30 1.79 -9.77 -10.07
CA GLN A 30 3.18 -9.72 -9.67
C GLN A 30 3.40 -8.73 -8.52
N MET A 31 2.85 -7.52 -8.57
CA MET A 31 3.00 -6.54 -7.47
C MET A 31 2.37 -7.04 -6.16
N MET A 32 1.18 -7.62 -6.23
CA MET A 32 0.46 -8.13 -5.07
C MET A 32 1.13 -9.37 -4.46
N SER A 33 1.93 -10.10 -5.24
CA SER A 33 2.73 -11.21 -4.71
C SER A 33 3.85 -10.74 -3.76
N GLN A 34 4.24 -9.46 -3.84
CA GLN A 34 5.28 -8.88 -3.00
C GLN A 34 4.70 -8.42 -1.67
N GLN A 35 5.26 -8.93 -0.56
CA GLN A 35 4.89 -8.46 0.76
C GLN A 35 5.58 -7.14 1.05
N THR A 36 4.80 -6.13 1.44
CA THR A 36 5.33 -4.84 1.88
C THR A 36 5.41 -4.83 3.41
N PRO A 37 6.51 -4.36 4.03
CA PRO A 37 6.61 -4.33 5.49
C PRO A 37 5.61 -3.34 6.10
N ALA A 38 5.13 -3.64 7.30
CA ALA A 38 4.12 -2.84 8.02
C ALA A 38 4.51 -1.36 8.13
N THR A 39 5.78 -1.07 8.39
CA THR A 39 6.32 0.29 8.54
C THR A 39 6.26 1.11 7.25
N ALA A 40 6.23 0.46 6.09
CA ALA A 40 6.20 1.15 4.80
C ALA A 40 4.78 1.52 4.32
N TYR A 41 3.72 0.92 4.88
CA TYR A 41 2.34 1.18 4.45
C TYR A 41 1.89 2.63 4.62
N ALA A 42 2.48 3.39 5.54
CA ALA A 42 2.16 4.80 5.74
C ALA A 42 2.52 5.69 4.53
N ILE A 43 3.40 5.22 3.64
CA ILE A 43 3.90 5.97 2.48
C ILE A 43 3.28 5.46 1.16
N ILE A 44 2.60 4.31 1.18
CA ILE A 44 2.01 3.72 -0.03
C ILE A 44 0.80 4.55 -0.47
N LYS A 45 0.71 4.82 -1.77
CA LYS A 45 -0.45 5.51 -2.35
C LYS A 45 -1.73 4.68 -2.13
N PRO A 46 -2.85 5.31 -1.76
CA PRO A 46 -4.12 4.60 -1.64
C PRO A 46 -4.64 4.15 -3.01
N ASN A 47 -5.43 3.08 -3.04
CA ASN A 47 -5.94 2.49 -4.29
C ASN A 47 -6.73 3.47 -5.18
N SER A 48 -7.38 4.47 -4.59
CA SER A 48 -8.13 5.50 -5.32
C SER A 48 -7.25 6.39 -6.21
N GLU A 49 -5.96 6.49 -5.90
CA GLU A 49 -4.99 7.30 -6.62
C GLU A 49 -4.14 6.47 -7.60
N LEU A 50 -4.30 5.14 -7.59
CA LEU A 50 -3.56 4.25 -8.46
C LEU A 50 -4.14 4.22 -9.87
N ASN A 51 -3.28 4.41 -10.86
CA ASN A 51 -3.61 4.22 -12.27
C ASN A 51 -2.71 3.12 -12.86
N VAL A 52 -3.22 1.89 -12.83
CA VAL A 52 -2.48 0.68 -13.19
C VAL A 52 -1.96 0.72 -14.62
N LEU A 53 -2.73 1.25 -15.57
CA LEU A 53 -2.30 1.33 -16.97
C LEU A 53 -1.14 2.31 -17.16
N LYS A 54 -1.17 3.42 -16.43
CA LYS A 54 -0.07 4.40 -16.45
C LYS A 54 1.19 3.83 -15.79
N GLU A 55 1.06 3.21 -14.61
CA GLU A 55 2.19 2.62 -13.90
C GLU A 55 2.79 1.43 -14.66
N LEU A 56 1.96 0.65 -15.36
CA LEU A 56 2.41 -0.39 -16.28
C LEU A 56 3.24 0.19 -17.43
N ALA A 57 2.76 1.25 -18.08
CA ALA A 57 3.48 1.89 -19.18
C ALA A 57 4.84 2.44 -18.71
N GLU A 58 4.88 3.09 -17.55
CA GLU A 58 6.12 3.57 -16.92
C GLU A 58 7.06 2.40 -16.57
N ALA A 59 6.52 1.27 -16.11
CA ALA A 59 7.31 0.09 -15.78
C ALA A 59 7.85 -0.65 -17.03
N GLU A 60 7.09 -0.67 -18.13
CA GLU A 60 7.55 -1.16 -19.44
C GLU A 60 8.66 -0.26 -19.99
N GLU A 61 8.50 1.07 -19.92
CA GLU A 61 9.52 2.05 -20.35
C GLU A 61 10.80 1.94 -19.51
N ALA A 62 10.66 1.82 -18.19
CA ALA A 62 11.77 1.58 -17.28
C ALA A 62 12.41 0.19 -17.46
N GLY A 63 11.82 -0.70 -18.27
CA GLY A 63 12.29 -2.06 -18.51
C GLY A 63 12.18 -2.99 -17.31
N THR A 64 11.41 -2.59 -16.29
CA THR A 64 11.17 -3.37 -15.05
C THR A 64 10.27 -4.57 -15.34
N VAL A 65 9.35 -4.42 -16.30
CA VAL A 65 8.49 -5.49 -16.80
C VAL A 65 8.65 -5.65 -18.31
N ARG A 66 8.55 -6.89 -18.79
CA ARG A 66 8.65 -7.22 -20.21
C ARG A 66 7.58 -8.20 -20.60
N PHE A 67 6.95 -7.96 -21.75
CA PHE A 67 5.90 -8.79 -22.31
C PHE A 67 6.30 -9.34 -23.68
N ASP A 68 5.88 -10.56 -23.96
CA ASP A 68 5.99 -11.18 -25.28
C ASP A 68 4.99 -10.59 -26.29
N ALA A 69 5.13 -10.99 -27.56
CA ALA A 69 4.18 -10.66 -28.62
C ALA A 69 2.73 -11.07 -28.30
N ASP A 70 2.54 -12.14 -27.52
CA ASP A 70 1.23 -12.60 -27.06
C ASP A 70 0.71 -11.85 -25.83
N GLY A 71 1.44 -10.84 -25.34
CA GLY A 71 1.06 -10.05 -24.15
C GLY A 71 1.27 -10.78 -22.83
N LYS A 72 2.04 -11.89 -22.82
CA LYS A 72 2.40 -12.61 -21.60
C LYS A 72 3.64 -12.00 -20.96
N LEU A 73 3.61 -11.84 -19.64
CA LEU A 73 4.75 -11.35 -18.86
C LEU A 73 5.88 -12.41 -18.85
N ILE A 74 7.07 -12.02 -19.32
CA ILE A 74 8.25 -12.89 -19.42
C ILE A 74 9.44 -12.48 -18.57
N GLY A 75 9.46 -11.24 -18.11
CA GLY A 75 10.56 -10.72 -17.32
C GLY A 75 10.04 -9.73 -16.31
N SER A 76 10.46 -9.92 -15.06
CA SER A 76 10.31 -8.93 -14.02
C SER A 76 11.57 -8.88 -13.18
N THR A 77 12.09 -7.68 -12.96
CA THR A 77 13.24 -7.46 -12.11
C THR A 77 12.86 -7.26 -10.64
N SER A 78 11.75 -7.83 -10.16
CA SER A 78 11.34 -7.81 -8.75
C SER A 78 12.40 -8.49 -7.86
N THR A 79 13.44 -7.73 -7.56
CA THR A 79 14.54 -8.09 -6.69
C THR A 79 14.09 -7.74 -5.29
N THR A 80 13.62 -8.74 -4.56
CA THR A 80 13.98 -9.00 -3.15
C THR A 80 13.20 -10.23 -2.69
N SER A 81 13.82 -11.39 -2.82
CA SER A 81 13.51 -12.56 -2.00
C SER A 81 14.00 -12.26 -0.57
N MET A 82 13.18 -11.60 0.26
CA MET A 82 13.41 -11.63 1.70
C MET A 82 12.99 -13.00 2.21
N ARG A 83 13.99 -13.84 2.43
CA ARG A 83 13.89 -15.08 3.19
C ARG A 83 13.14 -14.80 4.51
N PRO A 84 12.07 -15.55 4.86
CA PRO A 84 11.50 -15.43 6.20
C PRO A 84 12.53 -15.95 7.20
N THR A 85 12.98 -15.10 8.12
CA THR A 85 13.65 -15.56 9.33
C THR A 85 12.61 -16.32 10.16
N PRO A 86 12.82 -17.61 10.48
CA PRO A 86 11.95 -18.27 11.43
C PRO A 86 12.13 -17.60 12.80
N ILE A 87 11.03 -17.08 13.33
CA ILE A 87 10.91 -16.68 14.73
C ILE A 87 10.90 -17.98 15.55
N ALA A 88 12.08 -18.51 15.84
CA ALA A 88 12.26 -19.58 16.81
C ALA A 88 12.93 -19.00 18.04
N ALA A 89 12.24 -19.11 19.17
CA ALA A 89 12.70 -18.70 20.49
C ALA A 89 14.12 -19.22 20.81
N HIS A 90 15.00 -18.31 21.21
CA HIS A 90 16.17 -18.60 22.03
C HIS A 90 16.33 -17.40 22.96
N VAL A 91 15.72 -17.55 24.13
CA VAL A 91 16.22 -16.97 25.37
C VAL A 91 17.65 -17.47 25.51
N GLU A 92 18.64 -16.57 25.70
CA GLU A 92 19.85 -16.70 26.54
C GLU A 92 20.78 -15.50 26.27
N GLU A 93 20.63 -14.50 27.15
CA GLU A 93 21.65 -13.78 27.92
C GLU A 93 23.12 -13.58 27.40
N THR A 94 23.54 -12.30 27.45
CA THR A 94 24.92 -11.72 27.55
C THR A 94 25.86 -11.91 26.33
N VAL A 95 26.62 -10.92 25.86
CA VAL A 95 27.61 -10.08 26.56
C VAL A 95 27.77 -8.71 25.88
N ALA A 96 28.13 -7.71 26.69
CA ALA A 96 28.32 -6.30 26.42
C ALA A 96 29.21 -5.93 25.20
N ALA A 97 28.76 -4.92 24.45
CA ALA A 97 29.62 -4.01 23.73
C ALA A 97 29.03 -2.58 23.79
N THR A 98 29.42 -1.85 24.83
CA THR A 98 29.47 -0.39 24.87
C THR A 98 30.30 0.10 23.66
N VAL A 99 29.86 1.10 22.89
CA VAL A 99 30.27 2.51 23.06
C VAL A 99 29.52 3.43 22.07
N PHE A 100 28.83 4.42 22.65
CA PHE A 100 28.61 5.84 22.27
C PHE A 100 27.87 6.27 20.98
N PHE A 101 26.68 6.87 21.21
CA PHE A 101 26.28 8.11 20.53
C PHE A 101 25.82 9.13 21.59
N SER A 102 26.49 10.28 21.66
CA SER A 102 26.28 11.29 22.70
C SER A 102 25.03 12.15 22.46
N LEU A 103 24.51 12.63 23.58
CA LEU A 103 23.24 13.32 23.81
C LEU A 103 22.94 14.54 22.92
N GLY A 104 21.64 14.76 22.70
CA GLY A 104 21.10 16.11 22.49
C GLY A 104 19.67 16.18 21.97
N THR A 105 18.68 15.96 22.84
CA THR A 105 17.52 16.87 23.04
C THR A 105 16.70 16.39 24.25
N SER A 106 16.55 17.27 25.24
CA SER A 106 15.69 17.08 26.40
C SER A 106 14.22 17.17 25.97
N TYR A 107 13.45 16.12 26.23
CA TYR A 107 11.98 16.20 26.23
C TYR A 107 11.53 16.75 27.58
N THR A 108 10.95 17.95 27.57
CA THR A 108 10.08 18.43 28.64
C THR A 108 8.75 17.69 28.56
N GLU A 109 8.40 16.95 29.63
CA GLU A 109 7.06 16.42 29.85
C GLU A 109 6.07 17.59 29.99
N GLU A 110 5.05 17.66 29.13
CA GLU A 110 3.86 18.44 29.44
C GLU A 110 2.94 17.63 30.37
N PRO A 111 2.53 18.19 31.52
CA PRO A 111 1.67 17.49 32.46
C PRO A 111 0.24 17.34 31.93
N SER A 112 -0.24 16.09 31.93
CA SER A 112 -1.63 15.71 31.72
C SER A 112 -2.60 16.52 32.59
N LEU A 113 -3.48 17.32 31.98
CA LEU A 113 -4.57 17.99 32.67
C LEU A 113 -5.78 17.06 32.80
N LYS A 114 -6.15 16.85 34.06
CA LYS A 114 -7.26 16.05 34.57
C LYS A 114 -8.61 16.45 33.96
N LYS A 115 -9.44 15.43 33.74
CA LYS A 115 -10.90 15.52 33.58
C LYS A 115 -11.52 16.43 34.65
N GLN A 116 -12.34 17.40 34.24
CA GLN A 116 -13.34 18.02 35.11
C GLN A 116 -14.73 17.85 34.49
N SER A 117 -15.51 17.07 35.22
CA SER A 117 -16.95 16.91 35.13
C SER A 117 -17.65 18.14 35.73
N ASN A 118 -18.51 18.82 34.98
CA ASN A 118 -19.38 19.85 35.55
C ASN A 118 -20.85 19.50 35.24
N GLU A 119 -21.53 18.99 36.26
CA GLU A 119 -22.99 18.93 36.35
C GLU A 119 -23.58 20.32 36.65
N LYS A 120 -24.77 20.56 36.07
CA LYS A 120 -25.92 21.35 36.59
C LYS A 120 -25.75 22.84 36.90
N GLY A 121 -26.54 23.63 36.16
CA GLY A 121 -27.11 24.90 36.61
C GLY A 121 -28.35 25.26 35.80
N LYS A 122 -29.53 24.86 36.26
CA LYS A 122 -30.82 25.46 35.87
C LYS A 122 -30.87 26.87 36.48
N GLU A 123 -31.25 27.91 35.73
CA GLU A 123 -32.28 28.85 36.19
C GLU A 123 -32.79 29.75 35.04
N LYS A 124 -34.05 30.15 35.21
CA LYS A 124 -35.00 30.77 34.29
C LYS A 124 -34.63 32.22 33.94
N ASN A 125 -35.04 32.70 32.76
CA ASN A 125 -35.87 33.90 32.74
C ASN A 125 -36.91 33.86 31.61
N LYS A 126 -38.15 34.18 32.00
CA LYS A 126 -39.31 34.38 31.15
C LYS A 126 -39.18 35.71 30.41
N GLU A 127 -40.14 35.92 29.52
CA GLU A 127 -40.68 37.23 29.16
C GLU A 127 -40.12 37.81 27.84
N ASN A 128 -40.82 37.52 26.75
CA ASN A 128 -41.47 38.62 26.04
C ASN A 128 -42.74 38.13 25.32
N LYS A 129 -43.88 38.65 25.79
CA LYS A 129 -45.12 38.76 25.04
C LYS A 129 -45.01 40.00 24.15
N GLY A 130 -45.47 39.91 22.92
CA GLY A 130 -45.63 41.01 21.99
C GLY A 130 -46.06 40.45 20.65
#